data_AF-A0A9K3HD02-F1
#
_entry.id   AF-A0A9K3HD02-F1
#
_cell.length_a   1.000
_cell.length_b   1.000
_cell.length_c   1.000
_cell.angle_alpha   90.00
_cell.angle_beta   90.00
_cell.angle_gamma   90.00
#
_symmetry.space_group_name_H-M   'P 1'
#
loop_
_entity.id
_entity.type
_entity.pdbx_description
1 polymer ?
#
loop_
_entity_poly.entity_id
_entity_poly.type
_entity_poly.pdbx_seq_one_letter_code
_entity_poly.pdbx_strand_id
1 'polypeptide(L)'
;MEMGFLSKESDVYSFGVVLFEILCGRLCYEYHNHELTKILVPEWRRCYDENRLDEIILPGLKEQMHPGSLKSFSAIAYQCVMRDHEERPTMGEVVEELEFSLEQQVILVSFCF
;
A
#
# COMPACT_ATOMS: atom_id res chain seq x y z
N MET A 1 -15.95 -17.47 1.13
CA MET A 1 -15.01 -18.42 0.48
C MET A 1 -14.32 -17.64 -0.60
N GLU A 2 -13.10 -17.17 -0.37
CA GLU A 2 -12.26 -16.64 -1.45
C GLU A 2 -11.75 -17.85 -2.23
N MET A 3 -12.22 -18.01 -3.47
CA MET A 3 -11.83 -19.11 -4.34
C MET A 3 -10.45 -18.78 -4.90
N GLY A 4 -9.46 -19.64 -4.67
CA GLY A 4 -8.07 -19.44 -5.10
C GLY A 4 -7.92 -19.58 -6.61
N PHE A 5 -8.33 -18.56 -7.35
CA PHE A 5 -8.02 -18.41 -8.76
C PHE A 5 -6.72 -17.63 -8.90
N LEU A 6 -5.69 -18.29 -9.44
CA LEU A 6 -4.47 -17.61 -9.88
C LEU A 6 -4.83 -16.75 -11.09
N SER A 7 -4.87 -15.44 -10.87
CA SER A 7 -5.21 -14.44 -11.88
C SER A 7 -4.27 -13.24 -11.76
N LYS A 8 -4.18 -12.42 -12.81
CA LYS A 8 -3.36 -11.20 -12.78
C LYS A 8 -3.79 -10.28 -11.63
N GLU A 9 -5.07 -10.26 -11.32
CA GLU A 9 -5.68 -9.47 -10.24
C GLU A 9 -5.31 -10.01 -8.85
N SER A 10 -5.03 -11.32 -8.74
CA SER A 10 -4.48 -11.91 -7.51
C SER A 10 -3.01 -11.54 -7.29
N ASP A 11 -2.22 -11.41 -8.37
CA ASP A 11 -0.85 -10.90 -8.32
C ASP A 11 -0.84 -9.41 -7.92
N VAL A 12 -1.74 -8.60 -8.51
CA VAL A 12 -1.94 -7.18 -8.14
C VAL A 12 -2.27 -7.06 -6.65
N TYR A 13 -3.19 -7.88 -6.14
CA TYR A 13 -3.53 -7.87 -4.72
C TYR A 13 -2.33 -8.18 -3.84
N SER A 14 -1.58 -9.23 -4.17
CA SER A 14 -0.39 -9.63 -3.42
C SER A 14 0.68 -8.54 -3.45
N PHE A 15 0.85 -7.86 -4.59
CA PHE A 15 1.74 -6.71 -4.70
C PHE A 15 1.27 -5.52 -3.85
N GLY A 16 -0.03 -5.23 -3.84
CA GLY A 16 -0.62 -4.21 -2.98
C GLY A 16 -0.37 -4.45 -1.49
N VAL A 17 -0.42 -5.71 -1.06
CA VAL A 17 -0.04 -6.10 0.31
C VAL A 17 1.42 -5.74 0.59
N VAL A 18 2.34 -6.05 -0.33
CA VAL A 18 3.76 -5.68 -0.20
C VAL A 18 3.94 -4.16 -0.13
N LEU A 19 3.20 -3.38 -0.92
CA LEU A 19 3.25 -1.92 -0.85
C LEU A 19 2.84 -1.38 0.53
N PHE A 20 1.80 -1.97 1.15
CA PHE A 20 1.44 -1.63 2.52
C PHE A 20 2.48 -2.09 3.55
N GLU A 21 3.08 -3.28 3.37
CA GLU A 21 4.15 -3.74 4.26
C GLU A 21 5.34 -2.77 4.27
N ILE A 22 5.68 -2.21 3.09
CA ILE A 22 6.70 -1.15 2.96
C ILE A 22 6.26 0.12 3.69
N LEU A 23 5.01 0.57 3.46
CA LEU A 23 4.48 1.80 4.06
C LEU A 23 4.38 1.72 5.59
N CYS A 24 3.98 0.57 6.12
CA CYS A 24 3.78 0.34 7.54
C CYS A 24 5.04 -0.18 8.26
N GLY A 25 6.06 -0.62 7.51
CA GLY A 25 7.28 -1.21 8.05
C GLY A 25 7.05 -2.47 8.87
N ARG A 26 5.97 -3.21 8.60
CA ARG A 26 5.60 -4.47 9.29
C ARG A 26 4.88 -5.42 8.34
N LEU A 27 5.03 -6.72 8.59
CA LEU A 27 4.36 -7.76 7.80
C LEU A 27 2.84 -7.67 7.94
N CYS A 28 2.12 -8.12 6.91
CA CYS A 28 0.66 -8.10 6.86
C CYS A 28 -0.03 -9.11 7.78
N TYR A 29 0.74 -9.86 8.56
CA TYR A 29 0.27 -10.85 9.52
C TYR A 29 1.08 -10.83 10.82
N GLU A 30 0.44 -11.26 11.91
CA GLU A 30 1.07 -11.42 13.22
C GLU A 30 0.91 -12.87 13.69
N TYR A 31 2.03 -13.49 14.09
CA TYR A 31 2.04 -14.81 14.72
C TYR A 31 2.18 -14.69 16.24
N HIS A 32 1.38 -15.44 16.97
CA HIS A 32 1.56 -15.67 18.40
C HIS A 32 1.62 -17.17 18.65
N ASN A 33 2.69 -17.63 19.32
CA ASN A 33 2.89 -19.05 19.61
C ASN A 33 2.78 -19.97 18.37
N HIS A 34 3.33 -19.54 17.23
CA HIS A 34 3.26 -20.23 15.93
C HIS A 34 1.86 -20.32 15.30
N GLU A 35 0.87 -19.62 15.84
CA GLU A 35 -0.47 -19.51 15.27
C GLU A 35 -0.70 -18.13 14.66
N LEU A 36 -1.34 -18.10 13.50
CA LEU A 36 -1.73 -16.86 12.84
C LEU A 36 -2.81 -16.16 13.68
N THR A 37 -2.44 -15.06 14.32
CA THR A 37 -3.32 -14.32 15.24
C THR A 37 -4.06 -13.17 14.55
N LYS A 38 -3.42 -12.51 13.58
CA LYS A 38 -3.98 -11.32 12.95
C LYS A 38 -3.54 -11.18 11.50
N ILE A 39 -4.46 -10.70 10.65
CA ILE A 39 -4.19 -10.22 9.29
C ILE A 39 -4.47 -8.72 9.29
N LEU A 40 -3.50 -7.91 8.87
CA LEU A 40 -3.54 -6.46 8.98
C LEU A 40 -4.16 -5.76 7.76
N VAL A 41 -4.24 -6.42 6.60
CA VAL A 41 -4.78 -5.81 5.36
C VAL A 41 -6.19 -5.20 5.55
N PRO A 42 -7.15 -5.84 6.26
CA PRO A 42 -8.44 -5.23 6.55
C PRO A 42 -8.35 -3.96 7.40
N GLU A 43 -7.44 -3.92 8.37
CA GLU A 43 -7.18 -2.75 9.21
C GLU A 43 -6.57 -1.61 8.38
N TRP A 44 -5.58 -1.93 7.53
CA TRP A 44 -4.93 -0.93 6.68
C TRP A 44 -5.89 -0.25 5.71
N ARG A 45 -6.77 -1.02 5.06
CA ARG A 45 -7.81 -0.46 4.19
C ARG A 45 -8.76 0.45 4.96
N ARG A 46 -9.22 0.02 6.14
CA ARG A 46 -10.08 0.84 6.98
C ARG A 46 -9.39 2.13 7.41
N CYS A 47 -8.10 2.08 7.75
CA CYS A 47 -7.32 3.28 8.06
C CYS A 47 -7.22 4.21 6.84
N TYR A 48 -7.11 3.69 5.62
CA TYR A 48 -7.18 4.49 4.40
C TYR A 48 -8.56 5.16 4.24
N ASP A 49 -9.64 4.37 4.32
CA ASP A 49 -11.04 4.84 4.20
C ASP A 49 -11.38 5.95 5.19
N GLU A 50 -10.89 5.82 6.43
CA GLU A 50 -11.15 6.75 7.52
C GLU A 50 -10.18 7.95 7.55
N ASN A 51 -9.28 8.08 6.57
CA ASN A 51 -8.18 9.07 6.55
C ASN A 51 -7.27 9.01 7.80
N ARG A 52 -7.04 7.80 8.31
CA ARG A 52 -6.22 7.46 9.50
C ARG A 52 -4.92 6.73 9.13
N LEU A 53 -4.40 6.95 7.91
CA LEU A 53 -3.13 6.35 7.47
C LEU A 53 -1.95 6.69 8.40
N ASP A 54 -1.97 7.88 8.98
CA ASP A 54 -0.94 8.34 9.93
C ASP A 54 -0.75 7.43 11.14
N GLU A 55 -1.76 6.62 11.49
CA GLU A 55 -1.69 5.69 12.61
C GLU A 55 -0.95 4.38 12.27
N ILE A 56 -0.81 4.07 10.98
CA ILE A 56 -0.24 2.81 10.50
C ILE A 56 1.07 2.98 9.72
N ILE A 57 1.35 4.18 9.22
CA ILE A 57 2.61 4.48 8.52
C ILE A 57 3.79 4.32 9.48
N LEU A 58 4.89 3.74 8.98
CA LEU A 58 6.13 3.59 9.73
C LEU A 58 6.57 4.94 10.33
N PRO A 59 6.79 5.04 11.65
CA PRO A 59 7.27 6.27 12.26
C PRO A 59 8.59 6.75 11.61
N GLY A 60 8.67 8.03 11.25
CA GLY A 60 9.83 8.60 10.56
C GLY A 60 9.76 8.49 9.04
N LEU A 61 8.98 7.58 8.46
CA LEU A 61 8.82 7.47 7.01
C LEU A 61 8.00 8.64 6.45
N LYS A 62 6.94 9.03 7.17
CA LYS A 62 6.07 10.15 6.79
C LYS A 62 6.87 11.45 6.65
N GLU A 63 7.80 11.70 7.57
CA GLU A 63 8.63 12.91 7.59
C GLU A 63 9.67 12.93 6.46
N GLN A 64 10.02 11.75 5.92
CA GLN A 64 10.97 11.59 4.82
C GLN A 64 10.29 11.64 3.44
N MET A 65 8.98 11.44 3.38
CA MET A 65 8.20 11.43 2.15
C MET A 65 7.53 12.77 1.89
N HIS A 66 7.62 13.25 0.65
CA HIS A 66 6.85 14.37 0.18
C HIS A 66 5.34 14.04 0.27
N PRO A 67 4.47 14.95 0.77
CA PRO A 67 3.05 14.66 0.94
C PRO A 67 2.34 14.18 -0.33
N GLY A 68 2.73 14.70 -1.50
CA GLY A 68 2.21 14.26 -2.80
C GLY A 68 2.62 12.83 -3.17
N SER A 69 3.86 12.44 -2.84
CA SER A 69 4.38 11.08 -3.04
C SER A 69 3.69 10.10 -2.10
N LEU A 70 3.54 10.48 -0.81
CA LEU A 70 2.83 9.66 0.16
C LEU A 70 1.36 9.43 -0.24
N LYS A 71 0.70 10.48 -0.75
CA LYS A 71 -0.70 10.39 -1.19
C LYS A 71 -0.87 9.46 -2.39
N SER A 72 -0.06 9.62 -3.43
CA SER A 72 -0.13 8.78 -4.65
C SER A 72 0.26 7.32 -4.34
N PHE A 73 1.35 7.11 -3.60
CA PHE A 73 1.80 5.78 -3.19
C PHE A 73 0.76 5.04 -2.35
N SER A 74 0.17 5.70 -1.34
CA SER A 74 -0.86 5.08 -0.50
C SER A 74 -2.15 4.82 -1.25
N ALA A 75 -2.52 5.68 -2.21
CA ALA A 75 -3.69 5.48 -3.05
C ALA A 75 -3.56 4.24 -3.94
N ILE A 76 -2.44 4.08 -4.64
CA ILE A 76 -2.24 2.90 -5.50
C ILE A 76 -2.15 1.61 -4.69
N ALA A 77 -1.48 1.64 -3.53
CA ALA A 77 -1.44 0.50 -2.62
C ALA A 77 -2.85 0.08 -2.17
N TYR A 78 -3.69 1.06 -1.81
CA TYR A 78 -5.08 0.85 -1.41
C TYR A 78 -5.94 0.26 -2.55
N GLN A 79 -5.82 0.79 -3.77
CA GLN A 79 -6.56 0.26 -4.92
C GLN A 79 -6.16 -1.19 -5.26
N CYS A 80 -4.89 -1.55 -5.11
CA CYS A 80 -4.42 -2.91 -5.35
C CYS A 80 -5.07 -3.94 -4.42
N VAL A 81 -5.37 -3.57 -3.17
CA VAL A 81 -5.95 -4.48 -2.15
C VAL A 81 -7.48 -4.42 -2.09
N MET A 82 -8.15 -3.90 -3.11
CA MET A 82 -9.62 -3.91 -3.17
C MET A 82 -10.20 -5.32 -3.14
N ARG A 83 -11.37 -5.47 -2.50
CA ARG A 83 -12.09 -6.76 -2.45
C ARG A 83 -12.49 -7.18 -3.86
N ASP A 84 -13.11 -6.27 -4.59
CA ASP A 84 -13.61 -6.54 -5.93
C ASP A 84 -12.45 -6.52 -6.92
N HIS A 85 -12.27 -7.63 -7.64
CA HIS A 85 -11.15 -7.82 -8.57
C HIS A 85 -11.19 -6.82 -9.74
N GLU A 86 -12.39 -6.42 -10.16
CA GLU A 86 -12.64 -5.44 -11.23
C GLU A 86 -12.26 -4.00 -10.82
N GLU A 87 -12.17 -3.72 -9.52
CA GLU A 87 -11.75 -2.41 -9.00
C GLU A 87 -10.23 -2.31 -8.84
N ARG A 88 -9.51 -3.42 -9.01
CA ARG A 88 -8.04 -3.42 -8.91
C ARG A 88 -7.44 -2.88 -10.21
N PRO A 89 -6.40 -2.05 -10.12
CA PRO A 89 -5.69 -1.57 -11.31
C PRO A 89 -4.95 -2.72 -11.99
N THR A 90 -4.62 -2.51 -13.26
CA THR A 90 -3.64 -3.34 -13.96
C THR A 90 -2.23 -3.05 -13.43
N MET A 91 -1.31 -4.02 -13.55
CA MET A 91 0.09 -3.79 -13.18
C MET A 91 0.76 -2.65 -13.97
N GLY A 92 0.26 -2.32 -15.17
CA GLY A 92 0.73 -1.16 -15.93
C GLY A 92 0.38 0.15 -15.23
N GLU A 93 -0.89 0.31 -14.84
CA GLU A 93 -1.37 1.48 -14.07
C GLU A 93 -0.65 1.58 -12.72
N VAL A 94 -0.36 0.44 -12.07
CA VAL A 94 0.43 0.42 -10.83
C VAL A 94 1.82 1.00 -11.04
N VAL A 95 2.52 0.61 -12.12
CA VAL A 95 3.85 1.14 -12.43
C VAL A 95 3.77 2.63 -12.73
N GLU A 96 2.83 3.07 -13.57
CA GLU A 96 2.64 4.48 -13.92
C GLU A 96 2.43 5.35 -12.66
N GLU A 97 1.57 4.93 -11.73
CA GLU A 97 1.30 5.68 -10.50
C GLU A 97 2.48 5.66 -9.52
N LEU A 98 3.27 4.58 -9.50
CA LEU A 98 4.50 4.51 -8.70
C LEU A 98 5.62 5.39 -9.28
N GLU A 99 5.75 5.47 -10.59
CA GLU A 99 6.65 6.40 -11.26
C GLU A 99 6.25 7.85 -10.96
N PHE A 100 4.96 8.17 -11.06
CA PHE A 100 4.43 9.47 -10.66
C PHE A 100 4.71 9.79 -9.19
N SER A 101 4.49 8.81 -8.29
CA SER A 101 4.80 8.94 -6.86
C SER A 101 6.28 9.25 -6.63
N LEU A 102 7.17 8.65 -7.42
CA LEU A 102 8.62 8.89 -7.35
C LEU A 102 8.99 10.27 -7.87
N GLU A 103 8.38 10.75 -8.96
CA GLU A 103 8.60 12.11 -9.48
C GLU A 103 8.23 13.17 -8.44
N GLN A 104 7.12 12.97 -7.72
CA GLN A 104 6.71 13.85 -6.62
C GLN A 104 7.74 13.92 -5.49
N GLN A 105 8.48 12.83 -5.26
CA GLN A 105 9.55 12.77 -4.27
C GLN A 105 10.83 13.44 -4.80
N VAL A 106 11.27 13.10 -6.01
CA VAL A 106 12.58 13.51 -6.54
C VAL A 106 12.61 14.99 -6.93
N ILE A 107 11.59 15.48 -7.63
CA ILE A 107 11.59 16.84 -8.18
C ILE A 107 11.58 17.87 -7.04
N LEU A 108 10.86 17.62 -5.94
CA LEU A 108 10.69 18.61 -4.86
C LEU A 108 11.73 18.52 -3.75
N VAL A 109 12.41 17.38 -3.58
CA VAL A 109 13.56 17.27 -2.66
C VAL A 109 14.80 17.96 -3.26
N SER A 110 14.95 17.99 -4.59
CA SER A 110 16.05 18.71 -5.26
C SER A 110 15.95 20.24 -5.21
N PHE A 111 14.76 20.81 -4.96
CA PHE A 111 14.60 22.27 -4.77
C PHE A 111 14.74 22.72 -3.30
N CYS A 112 14.96 21.78 -2.38
CA CYS A 112 15.09 22.08 -0.95
C CYS A 112 16.56 22.13 -0.45
N PHE A 113 17.54 22.07 -1.36
CA PHE A 113 18.98 22.28 -1.09
C PHE A 113 19.55 23.42 -1.95
#